data_AF-A0A6A8G7B4-F1
#
_entry.id   AF-A0A6A8G7B4-F1
#
_cell.length_a   1.000
_cell.length_b   1.000
_cell.length_c   1.000
_cell.angle_alpha   90.00
_cell.angle_beta   90.00
_cell.angle_gamma   90.00
#
_symmetry.space_group_name_H-M   'P 1'
#
loop_
_entity.id
_entity.type
_entity.pdbx_description
1 polymer ?
#
loop_
_entity_poly.entity_id
_entity_poly.type
_entity_poly.pdbx_seq_one_letter_code
_entity_poly.pdbx_strand_id
1 'polypeptide(L)' 'MFETPSATHGYLPVVAVFWVYVLLALGITFALRAVGMPSEWTLYAFVAVALLLVKPFVPLFRRYLP' A
#
# COMPACT_ATOMS: atom_id res chain seq x y z
N MET A 1 30.93 -3.49 25.17
CA MET A 1 29.77 -4.35 24.87
C MET A 1 29.12 -3.73 23.64
N PHE A 2 29.35 -4.30 22.45
CA PHE A 2 28.71 -3.80 21.24
C PHE A 2 27.28 -4.34 21.27
N GLU A 3 26.32 -3.50 21.66
CA GLU A 3 24.91 -3.78 21.47
C GLU A 3 24.67 -3.82 19.96
N THR A 4 24.58 -5.02 19.39
CA THR A 4 24.02 -5.22 18.07
C THR A 4 22.61 -4.63 18.11
N PRO A 5 22.26 -3.63 17.26
CA PRO A 5 20.91 -3.09 17.25
C PRO A 5 19.93 -4.24 17.02
N SER A 6 18.95 -4.35 17.92
CA SER A 6 17.81 -5.26 17.79
C SER A 6 17.32 -5.24 16.35
N ALA A 7 17.34 -6.39 15.70
CA ALA A 7 17.07 -6.54 14.28
C ALA A 7 15.64 -6.08 13.95
N THR A 8 15.43 -4.80 13.61
CA THR A 8 14.38 -4.37 12.66
C THR A 8 13.02 -5.05 12.88
N HIS A 9 12.61 -5.29 14.14
CA HIS A 9 11.42 -6.07 14.46
C HIS A 9 10.21 -5.20 14.09
N GLY A 10 9.52 -5.56 13.00
CA GLY A 10 8.34 -4.84 12.49
C GLY A 10 8.56 -4.06 11.19
N TYR A 11 9.76 -3.58 10.88
CA TYR A 11 9.97 -2.75 9.68
C TYR A 11 9.87 -3.55 8.37
N LEU A 12 10.50 -4.74 8.29
CA LEU A 12 10.40 -5.60 7.09
C LEU A 12 8.95 -5.98 6.73
N PRO A 13 8.11 -6.48 7.66
CA PRO A 13 6.73 -6.79 7.33
C PRO A 13 5.90 -5.54 7.00
N VAL A 14 6.12 -4.41 7.69
CA VAL A 14 5.44 -3.14 7.35
C VAL A 14 5.80 -2.68 5.93
N VAL A 15 7.08 -2.75 5.55
CA VAL A 15 7.55 -2.39 4.20
C VAL A 15 6.94 -3.33 3.15
N ALA A 16 6.88 -4.63 3.42
CA ALA A 16 6.25 -5.59 2.51
C ALA A 16 4.75 -5.29 2.30
N VAL A 17 4.01 -5.04 3.39
CA VAL A 17 2.58 -4.68 3.34
C VAL A 17 2.36 -3.36 2.61
N PHE A 18 3.26 -2.39 2.78
CA PHE A 18 3.26 -1.13 2.05
C PHE A 18 3.42 -1.33 0.55
N TRP A 19 4.40 -2.13 0.11
CA TRP A 19 4.58 -2.41 -1.31
C TRP A 19 3.39 -3.16 -1.92
N VAL A 20 2.80 -4.12 -1.21
CA VAL A 20 1.58 -4.79 -1.67
C VAL A 20 0.44 -3.78 -1.84
N TYR A 21 0.26 -2.86 -0.90
CA TYR A 21 -0.75 -1.80 -0.99
C TYR A 21 -0.54 -0.92 -2.23
N VAL A 22 0.69 -0.44 -2.44
CA VAL A 22 1.04 0.41 -3.59
C VAL A 22 0.81 -0.32 -4.91
N LEU A 23 1.26 -1.57 -5.02
CA LEU A 23 1.09 -2.38 -6.24
C LEU A 23 -0.38 -2.65 -6.54
N LEU A 24 -1.21 -2.91 -5.54
CA LEU A 24 -2.66 -3.08 -5.73
C LEU A 24 -3.32 -1.78 -6.17
N ALA A 25 -3.01 -0.65 -5.54
CA ALA A 25 -3.59 0.64 -5.91
C ALA A 25 -3.23 1.02 -7.35
N LEU A 26 -1.96 0.85 -7.74
CA LEU A 26 -1.50 1.08 -9.10
C LEU A 26 -2.11 0.08 -10.08
N GLY A 27 -2.12 -1.21 -9.75
CA GLY A 27 -2.62 -2.27 -10.62
C GLY A 27 -4.11 -2.11 -10.95
N ILE A 28 -4.94 -1.81 -9.95
CA ILE A 28 -6.38 -1.56 -10.14
C ILE A 28 -6.59 -0.29 -10.97
N THR A 29 -5.87 0.79 -10.67
CA THR A 29 -5.98 2.05 -11.42
C THR A 29 -5.56 1.86 -12.88
N PHE A 30 -4.48 1.10 -13.12
CA PHE A 30 -4.01 0.79 -14.47
C PHE A 30 -5.01 -0.09 -15.22
N ALA A 31 -5.61 -1.07 -14.55
CA ALA A 31 -6.67 -1.90 -15.12
C ALA A 31 -7.89 -1.05 -15.52
N LEU A 32 -8.33 -0.11 -14.66
CA LEU A 32 -9.42 0.82 -14.98
C LEU A 32 -9.08 1.66 -16.22
N ARG A 33 -7.84 2.15 -16.32
CA ARG A 33 -7.36 2.87 -17.50
C ARG A 33 -7.34 2.00 -18.75
N ALA A 34 -6.91 0.74 -18.64
CA ALA A 34 -6.92 -0.21 -19.74
C ALA A 34 -8.33 -0.53 -20.27
N VAL A 35 -9.35 -0.43 -19.41
CA VAL A 35 -10.77 -0.61 -19.78
C VAL A 35 -11.39 0.66 -20.38
N GLY A 36 -10.59 1.71 -20.61
CA GLY A 36 -11.01 2.92 -21.32
C GLY A 36 -11.37 4.09 -20.40
N MET A 37 -10.98 4.04 -19.13
CA MET A 37 -11.16 5.20 -18.24
C MET A 37 -10.36 6.41 -18.75
N PRO A 38 -10.96 7.62 -18.84
CA PRO A 38 -10.26 8.80 -19.33
C PRO A 38 -9.09 9.21 -18.43
N SER A 39 -8.05 9.79 -19.03
CA SER A 39 -6.82 10.23 -18.33
C SER A 39 -7.10 11.26 -17.25
N GLU A 40 -8.03 12.19 -17.51
CA GLU A 40 -8.48 13.23 -16.57
C GLU A 40 -9.00 12.62 -15.26
N TRP A 41 -9.61 11.44 -15.34
CA TRP A 41 -10.21 10.75 -14.21
C TRP A 41 -9.24 9.81 -13.49
N THR A 42 -8.11 9.47 -14.11
CA THR A 42 -7.17 8.46 -13.61
C THR A 42 -6.64 8.83 -12.22
N LEU A 43 -6.37 10.12 -11.97
CA LEU A 43 -5.89 10.57 -10.66
C LEU A 43 -6.98 10.43 -9.57
N TYR A 44 -8.23 10.77 -9.89
CA TYR A 44 -9.35 10.58 -8.97
C TYR A 44 -9.62 9.10 -8.70
N ALA A 45 -9.53 8.25 -9.73
CA ALA A 45 -9.61 6.79 -9.57
C ALA A 45 -8.50 6.26 -8.66
N PHE A 46 -7.26 6.71 -8.87
CA PHE A 46 -6.13 6.30 -8.05
C PHE A 46 -6.37 6.63 -6.57
N VAL A 47 -6.78 7.87 -6.28
CA VAL A 47 -7.08 8.31 -4.91
C VAL A 47 -8.26 7.50 -4.32
N ALA A 48 -9.32 7.29 -5.09
CA ALA A 48 -10.47 6.51 -4.64
C ALA A 48 -10.11 5.05 -4.32
N VAL A 49 -9.34 4.39 -5.20
CA VAL A 49 -8.85 3.03 -5.00
C VAL A 49 -7.93 2.94 -3.79
N ALA A 50 -6.99 3.90 -3.65
CA ALA A 50 -6.10 3.98 -2.51
C ALA A 50 -6.91 4.07 -1.20
N LEU A 51 -7.84 5.02 -1.09
CA LEU A 51 -8.71 5.18 0.08
C LEU A 51 -9.55 3.92 0.37
N LEU A 52 -10.03 3.22 -0.66
CA LEU A 52 -10.79 1.99 -0.50
C LEU A 52 -9.93 0.86 0.07
N LEU A 53 -8.66 0.76 -0.37
CA LEU A 53 -7.68 -0.20 0.14
C LEU A 53 -7.17 0.14 1.54
N VAL A 54 -7.23 1.41 1.99
CA VAL A 54 -6.84 1.80 3.35
C VAL A 54 -7.64 1.01 4.39
N LYS A 55 -8.95 0.83 4.19
CA LYS A 55 -9.83 0.16 5.16
C LYS A 55 -9.35 -1.26 5.55
N PRO A 56 -9.06 -2.18 4.60
CA PRO A 56 -8.49 -3.48 4.93
C PRO A 56 -7.00 -3.44 5.32
N PHE A 57 -6.22 -2.47 4.86
CA PHE A 57 -4.77 -2.43 5.13
C PHE A 57 -4.39 -1.76 6.45
N VAL A 58 -5.16 -0.81 6.97
CA VAL A 58 -4.93 -0.19 8.29
C VAL A 58 -4.78 -1.22 9.42
N PRO A 59 -5.66 -2.23 9.59
CA PRO A 59 -5.47 -3.24 10.62
C PRO A 59 -4.23 -4.12 10.39
N LEU A 60 -3.84 -4.37 9.13
CA LEU A 60 -2.60 -5.07 8.81
C LEU A 60 -1.38 -4.25 9.24
N PHE A 61 -1.32 -2.96 8.89
CA PHE A 61 -0.23 -2.08 9.32
C PHE A 61 -0.16 -1.99 10.85
N ARG A 62 -1.31 -1.82 11.54
CA ARG A 62 -1.37 -1.79 13.01
C ARG A 62 -0.89 -3.08 13.67
N ARG A 63 -1.05 -4.24 13.01
CA ARG A 63 -0.58 -5.53 13.53
C ARG A 63 0.94 -5.66 13.49
N TYR A 64 1.59 -5.00 12.55
CA TYR A 64 3.05 -5.06 12.36
C TYR A 64 3.78 -3.85 12.93
N LEU A 65 3.04 -2.83 13.38
CA LEU A 65 3.56 -1.73 14.18
C LEU A 65 3.72 -2.19 15.65
N PRO A 66 4.88 -1.93 16.28
CA PRO A 66 5.12 -2.25 17.69
C PRO A 66 4.28 -1.39 18.65
#